data_AF-A0A257H4R5-F1
#
_entry.id   AF-A0A257H4R5-F1
#
_cell.length_a   1.000
_cell.length_b   1.000
_cell.length_c   1.000
_cell.angle_alpha   90.00
_cell.angle_beta   90.00
_cell.angle_gamma   90.00
#
_symmetry.space_group_name_H-M   'P 1'
#
loop_
_entity.id
_entity.type
_entity.pdbx_description
1 polymer ?
#
loop_
_entity_poly.entity_id
_entity_poly.type
_entity_poly.pdbx_seq_one_letter_code
_entity_poly.pdbx_strand_id
1 'polypeptide(L)'
;MNAPLDVSFFARAAKPLTSYRKYWAARFGTAPFLPMSRAEMDKLGWDSCDIVLVTGDAYVDHPSFGMAVIGRMLEAQGFRVGIIAQPDWTSAEAFKALGKPNLFWGVTSGNMDSMINRYTADRKIRSDDAYTPGDVGGKRPDRAAIVYSQRCREAFPDTPIVLGGIEGSLRRIAHYDYWSDKVRRSIVVDSKCDLLLYGNAERAIVEIAHRLAAREPVQQITDVRGTAFVRRETPEGWFEIDSTSVDTPGHVEAHINPYLMISDQAREQGATCAREEEAKEVAEGENQKVQTLKFVPNAANSSASIAGRPAPTDKPVGASLLAINTGASLLRGKGTHKVPPRDKSVIRLPSYEQVKSDAVLYAHANRVLHLETNPGNARCLVQAHGEGTTARDVWITPPPIPLTTAEMDLVFDLPYARSPHPRYADENGSHDHATKIPAWEMIRFSVNIMRGCFGGCTFCSITEHEGRIIQSRSEESIIREVEDIRDKVKGFTGVISDLGGPTANMYRLGCRSP
;
A
#
# COMPACT_ATOMS: atom_id res chain seq x y z
N MET A 1 24.77 -29.74 -1.12
CA MET A 1 23.44 -29.37 -0.61
C MET A 1 23.38 -27.86 -0.59
N ASN A 2 22.79 -27.24 -1.61
CA ASN A 2 22.65 -25.78 -1.65
C ASN A 2 21.61 -25.41 -0.60
N ALA A 3 22.02 -24.71 0.47
CA ALA A 3 21.08 -24.09 1.39
C ALA A 3 20.13 -23.20 0.57
N PRO A 4 18.81 -23.19 0.86
CA PRO A 4 17.91 -22.26 0.19
C PRO A 4 18.42 -20.82 0.36
N LEU A 5 18.46 -20.07 -0.73
CA LEU A 5 18.95 -18.69 -0.71
C LEU A 5 17.86 -17.80 -0.10
N ASP A 6 18.12 -17.28 1.10
CA ASP A 6 17.21 -16.31 1.74
C ASP A 6 17.30 -14.97 1.01
N VAL A 7 16.22 -14.64 0.31
CA VAL A 7 16.12 -13.48 -0.58
C VAL A 7 16.13 -12.15 0.18
N SER A 8 16.00 -12.16 1.50
CA SER A 8 16.04 -10.95 2.33
C SER A 8 17.44 -10.37 2.49
N PHE A 9 18.49 -11.17 2.25
CA PHE A 9 19.89 -10.71 2.28
C PHE A 9 20.36 -10.08 0.97
N PHE A 10 19.61 -10.23 -0.12
CA PHE A 10 19.98 -9.67 -1.41
C PHE A 10 19.91 -8.15 -1.40
N ALA A 11 20.93 -7.51 -2.00
CA ALA A 11 20.93 -6.08 -2.22
C ALA A 11 19.67 -5.68 -3.00
N ARG A 12 19.09 -4.53 -2.70
CA ARG A 12 17.91 -4.05 -3.41
C ARG A 12 18.27 -2.77 -4.15
N ALA A 13 17.75 -2.59 -5.36
CA ALA A 13 17.86 -1.34 -6.11
C ALA A 13 16.96 -0.26 -5.48
N ALA A 14 17.23 0.07 -4.22
CA ALA A 14 16.48 1.01 -3.40
C ALA A 14 17.45 1.79 -2.52
N LYS A 15 17.17 3.09 -2.32
CA LYS A 15 17.99 3.94 -1.48
C LYS A 15 17.92 3.49 -0.01
N PRO A 16 19.04 3.14 0.66
CA PRO A 16 19.02 2.62 2.02
C PRO A 16 18.39 3.60 3.03
N LEU A 17 17.67 3.08 4.03
CA LEU A 17 17.03 3.91 5.08
C LEU A 17 18.03 4.79 5.86
N THR A 18 19.28 4.33 6.02
CA THR A 18 20.35 5.04 6.75
C THR A 18 21.12 6.06 5.91
N SER A 19 20.85 6.14 4.60
CA SER A 19 21.63 6.96 3.67
C SER A 19 21.28 8.45 3.71
N TYR A 20 20.13 8.81 4.28
CA TYR A 20 19.71 10.20 4.38
C TYR A 20 20.50 10.92 5.48
N ARG A 21 20.93 12.14 5.19
CA ARG A 21 21.48 13.02 6.21
C ARG A 21 20.37 13.33 7.21
N LYS A 22 20.60 13.03 8.49
CA LYS A 22 19.64 13.33 9.55
C LYS A 22 19.23 14.80 9.52
N TYR A 23 17.94 15.03 9.72
CA TYR A 23 17.37 16.36 9.84
C TYR A 23 17.89 17.07 11.09
N TRP A 24 17.84 18.40 11.09
CA TRP A 24 18.55 19.24 12.07
C TRP A 24 18.12 18.97 13.52
N ALA A 25 16.88 18.52 13.72
CA ALA A 25 16.32 18.31 15.05
C ALA A 25 16.85 17.05 15.75
N ALA A 26 17.66 16.22 15.07
CA ALA A 26 18.43 15.13 15.69
C ALA A 26 19.29 15.58 16.89
N ARG A 27 19.62 16.89 16.97
CA ARG A 27 20.35 17.48 18.11
C ARG A 27 19.61 17.39 19.45
N PHE A 28 18.29 17.21 19.45
CA PHE A 28 17.51 17.05 20.68
C PHE A 28 17.60 15.63 21.26
N GLY A 29 18.21 14.69 20.54
CA GLY A 29 18.28 13.29 20.93
C GLY A 29 16.95 12.55 20.72
N THR A 30 16.85 11.37 21.32
CA THR A 30 15.67 10.50 21.24
C THR A 30 14.75 10.75 22.43
N ALA A 31 13.46 10.97 22.17
CA ALA A 31 12.46 11.10 23.20
C ALA A 31 12.13 9.74 23.85
N PRO A 32 11.94 9.65 25.19
CA PRO A 32 11.49 8.41 25.82
C PRO A 32 10.16 7.92 25.25
N PHE A 33 9.25 8.84 24.97
CA PHE A 33 8.01 8.65 24.21
C PHE A 33 7.83 9.84 23.26
N LEU A 34 7.20 9.60 22.12
CA LEU A 34 6.79 10.69 21.24
C LEU A 34 5.71 11.53 21.95
N PRO A 35 5.83 12.87 22.00
CA PRO A 35 4.94 13.70 22.79
C PRO A 35 3.50 13.64 22.27
N MET A 36 2.56 13.54 23.21
CA MET A 36 1.12 13.62 23.01
C MET A 36 0.51 14.94 23.52
N SER A 37 1.31 15.82 24.12
CA SER A 37 0.87 17.13 24.60
C SER A 37 1.94 18.20 24.47
N ARG A 38 1.52 19.48 24.49
CA ARG A 38 2.43 20.63 24.56
C ARG A 38 3.37 20.59 25.76
N ALA A 39 2.86 20.19 26.93
CA ALA A 39 3.68 20.08 28.13
C ALA A 39 4.80 19.03 28.00
N GLU A 40 4.60 17.96 27.24
CA GLU A 40 5.65 16.99 26.93
C GLU A 40 6.64 17.54 25.89
N MET A 41 6.17 18.29 24.90
CA MET A 41 7.06 19.00 23.97
C MET A 41 7.97 19.98 24.70
N ASP A 42 7.44 20.74 25.67
CA ASP A 42 8.21 21.68 26.48
C ASP A 42 9.33 20.98 27.26
N LYS A 43 9.05 19.79 27.83
CA LYS A 43 10.06 18.95 28.50
C LYS A 43 11.15 18.47 27.56
N LEU A 44 10.83 18.25 26.28
CA LEU A 44 11.78 17.89 25.23
C LEU A 44 12.49 19.11 24.62
N GLY A 45 12.12 20.33 25.01
CA GLY A 45 12.63 21.59 24.45
C GLY A 45 12.14 21.87 23.02
N TRP A 46 10.97 21.35 22.64
CA TRP A 46 10.40 21.48 21.31
C TRP A 46 9.33 22.58 21.26
N ASP A 47 9.50 23.56 20.37
CA ASP A 47 8.50 24.60 20.10
C ASP A 47 7.33 24.12 19.20
N SER A 48 7.58 23.12 18.38
CA SER A 48 6.70 22.61 17.33
C SER A 48 7.08 21.19 16.94
N CYS A 49 6.12 20.45 16.41
CA CYS A 49 6.38 19.17 15.73
C CYS A 49 6.65 19.44 14.25
N ASP A 50 7.60 18.71 13.67
CA ASP A 50 7.78 18.70 12.22
C ASP A 50 6.69 17.85 11.56
N ILE A 51 6.35 16.74 12.21
CA ILE A 51 5.33 15.78 11.75
C ILE A 51 4.43 15.45 12.93
N VAL A 52 3.12 15.40 12.71
CA VAL A 52 2.17 14.92 13.71
C VAL A 52 1.44 13.70 13.15
N LEU A 53 1.52 12.58 13.86
CA LEU A 53 0.82 11.36 13.54
C LEU A 53 -0.53 11.33 14.27
N VAL A 54 -1.60 11.03 13.54
CA VAL A 54 -2.95 10.84 14.07
C VAL A 54 -3.33 9.38 13.89
N THR A 55 -3.71 8.72 14.98
CA THR A 55 -4.02 7.29 15.00
C THR A 55 -5.35 7.00 15.70
N GLY A 56 -6.03 5.95 15.26
CA GLY A 56 -7.25 5.45 15.89
C GLY A 56 -6.99 4.54 17.10
N ASP A 57 -5.75 4.09 17.31
CA ASP A 57 -5.35 3.28 18.46
C ASP A 57 -4.84 4.18 19.60
N ALA A 58 -4.82 3.64 20.83
CA ALA A 58 -4.00 4.19 21.89
C ALA A 58 -2.51 4.20 21.50
N TYR A 59 -1.75 5.20 21.96
CA TYR A 59 -0.30 5.19 21.75
C TYR A 59 0.38 4.13 22.61
N VAL A 60 0.74 3.01 21.98
CA VAL A 60 1.63 1.98 22.53
C VAL A 60 2.92 2.01 21.73
N ASP A 61 4.03 2.30 22.41
CA ASP A 61 5.33 2.44 21.75
C ASP A 61 6.01 1.08 21.61
N HIS A 62 5.55 0.30 20.63
CA HIS A 62 5.95 -1.09 20.42
C HIS A 62 6.18 -1.37 18.92
N PRO A 63 7.15 -2.22 18.54
CA PRO A 63 7.42 -2.55 17.12
C PRO A 63 6.29 -3.30 16.38
N SER A 64 5.20 -3.64 17.08
CA SER A 64 3.99 -4.26 16.49
C SER A 64 2.87 -3.26 16.24
N PHE A 65 3.08 -1.98 16.60
CA PHE A 65 2.15 -0.89 16.38
C PHE A 65 2.67 0.00 15.25
N GLY A 66 1.93 0.05 14.13
CA GLY A 66 2.38 0.70 12.91
C GLY A 66 2.72 2.18 13.08
N MET A 67 1.93 2.92 13.87
CA MET A 67 2.23 4.33 14.15
C MET A 67 3.49 4.52 14.99
N ALA A 68 3.83 3.58 15.88
CA ALA A 68 5.05 3.63 16.66
C ALA A 68 6.27 3.34 15.77
N VAL A 69 6.19 2.33 14.90
CA VAL A 69 7.23 2.04 13.90
C VAL A 69 7.51 3.26 13.02
N ILE A 70 6.46 3.86 12.44
CA ILE A 70 6.61 5.04 11.57
C ILE A 70 7.11 6.25 12.36
N GLY A 71 6.60 6.49 13.57
CA GLY A 71 7.03 7.58 14.43
C GLY A 71 8.50 7.48 14.83
N ARG A 72 8.94 6.31 15.29
CA ARG A 72 10.35 6.05 15.65
C ARG A 72 11.25 6.09 14.43
N MET A 73 10.78 5.62 13.27
CA MET A 73 11.56 5.70 12.03
C MET A 73 11.79 7.17 11.63
N LEU A 74 10.78 8.02 11.72
CA LEU A 74 10.90 9.46 11.45
C LEU A 74 11.78 10.18 12.49
N GLU A 75 11.66 9.84 13.77
CA GLU A 75 12.55 10.36 14.82
C GLU A 75 14.01 9.96 14.57
N ALA A 76 14.27 8.72 14.15
CA ALA A 76 15.61 8.23 13.80
C ALA A 76 16.23 8.99 12.61
N GLN A 77 15.40 9.53 11.72
CA GLN A 77 15.80 10.44 10.65
C GLN A 77 16.05 11.88 11.13
N GLY A 78 15.80 12.19 12.41
CA GLY A 78 16.07 13.47 13.04
C GLY A 78 14.90 14.45 13.02
N PHE A 79 13.67 13.99 12.77
CA PHE A 79 12.47 14.84 12.81
C PHE A 79 11.85 14.86 14.21
N ARG A 80 11.19 15.98 14.56
CA ARG A 80 10.35 16.06 15.77
C ARG A 80 8.97 15.53 15.44
N VAL A 81 8.61 14.40 16.04
CA VAL A 81 7.36 13.70 15.75
C VAL A 81 6.47 13.70 16.97
N GLY A 82 5.24 14.17 16.83
CA GLY A 82 4.21 14.09 17.87
C GLY A 82 3.11 13.09 17.51
N ILE A 83 2.36 12.60 18.50
CA ILE A 83 1.24 11.67 18.30
C ILE A 83 -0.05 12.23 18.91
N ILE A 84 -1.12 12.23 18.11
CA ILE A 84 -2.49 12.43 18.57
C ILE A 84 -3.21 11.09 18.45
N ALA A 85 -3.36 10.40 19.59
CA ALA A 85 -4.03 9.10 19.67
C ALA A 85 -5.48 9.24 20.11
N GLN A 86 -6.40 8.63 19.36
CA GLN A 86 -7.85 8.64 19.62
C GLN A 86 -8.43 10.04 19.89
N PRO A 87 -8.18 11.03 19.01
CA PRO A 87 -8.78 12.35 19.17
C PRO A 87 -10.30 12.26 19.07
N ASP A 88 -11.00 13.11 19.82
CA ASP A 88 -12.42 13.35 19.60
C ASP A 88 -12.61 13.95 18.19
N TRP A 89 -13.34 13.23 17.33
CA TRP A 89 -13.55 13.58 15.93
C TRP A 89 -14.80 14.41 15.68
N THR A 90 -15.56 14.74 16.72
CA THR A 90 -16.74 15.61 16.62
C THR A 90 -16.35 17.07 16.35
N SER A 91 -15.09 17.44 16.61
CA SER A 91 -14.53 18.77 16.39
C SER A 91 -13.07 18.71 15.93
N ALA A 92 -12.60 19.74 15.22
CA ALA A 92 -11.19 19.89 14.85
C ALA A 92 -10.28 20.32 16.03
N GLU A 93 -10.84 20.75 17.17
CA GLU A 93 -10.05 21.24 18.31
C GLU A 93 -9.08 20.19 18.88
N ALA A 94 -9.50 18.92 18.97
CA ALA A 94 -8.62 17.84 19.44
C ALA A 94 -7.38 17.65 18.55
N PHE A 95 -7.49 17.98 17.26
CA PHE A 95 -6.41 17.88 16.28
C PHE A 95 -5.44 19.07 16.37
N LYS A 96 -5.79 20.13 17.10
CA LYS A 96 -4.92 21.30 17.35
C LYS A 96 -4.04 21.13 18.59
N ALA A 97 -4.16 20.02 19.33
CA ALA A 97 -3.50 19.79 20.61
C ALA A 97 -1.96 20.00 20.59
N LEU A 98 -1.31 19.63 19.48
CA LEU A 98 0.14 19.80 19.27
C LEU A 98 0.49 21.00 18.37
N GLY A 99 -0.52 21.75 17.91
CA GLY A 99 -0.43 22.80 16.91
C GLY A 99 -0.18 22.31 15.48
N LYS A 100 0.17 23.26 14.60
CA LYS A 100 0.44 23.00 13.18
C LYS A 100 1.77 22.25 13.03
N PRO A 101 1.82 21.09 12.35
CA PRO A 101 3.09 20.46 11.99
C PRO A 101 3.80 21.26 10.90
N ASN A 102 5.13 21.28 10.94
CA ASN A 102 5.93 22.05 9.97
C ASN A 102 5.96 21.41 8.57
N LEU A 103 5.82 20.08 8.47
CA LEU A 103 5.93 19.33 7.22
C LEU A 103 4.59 18.73 6.79
N PHE A 104 4.01 17.81 7.58
CA PHE A 104 2.75 17.14 7.21
C PHE A 104 2.04 16.44 8.38
N TRP A 105 0.76 16.11 8.16
CA TRP A 105 -0.02 15.17 8.98
C TRP A 105 0.19 13.74 8.50
N GLY A 106 0.60 12.83 9.37
CA GLY A 106 0.54 11.39 9.10
C GLY A 106 -0.75 10.81 9.66
N VAL A 107 -1.64 10.26 8.84
CA VAL A 107 -2.97 9.81 9.30
C VAL A 107 -3.15 8.31 9.10
N THR A 108 -3.59 7.60 10.14
CA THR A 108 -3.91 6.18 10.07
C THR A 108 -5.15 5.83 10.91
N SER A 109 -5.84 4.76 10.53
CA SER A 109 -6.94 4.20 11.32
C SER A 109 -6.45 3.43 12.54
N GLY A 110 -5.15 3.12 12.64
CA GLY A 110 -4.56 2.21 13.63
C GLY A 110 -4.14 0.88 13.00
N ASN A 111 -3.78 -0.09 13.84
CA ASN A 111 -3.34 -1.44 13.47
C ASN A 111 -4.46 -2.31 12.91
N MET A 112 -5.72 -1.95 13.18
CA MET A 112 -6.89 -2.65 12.67
C MET A 112 -7.81 -1.69 11.92
N ASP A 113 -8.56 -2.24 10.97
CA ASP A 113 -9.62 -1.51 10.28
C ASP A 113 -10.67 -1.01 11.28
N SER A 114 -11.04 0.26 11.15
CA SER A 114 -11.95 0.93 12.09
C SER A 114 -13.35 0.31 12.15
N MET A 115 -13.81 -0.28 11.04
CA MET A 115 -15.11 -0.97 10.99
C MET A 115 -15.02 -2.36 11.64
N ILE A 116 -13.94 -3.11 11.36
CA ILE A 116 -13.71 -4.42 11.99
C ILE A 116 -13.55 -4.28 13.50
N ASN A 117 -13.01 -3.15 13.98
CA ASN A 117 -12.90 -2.90 15.40
C ASN A 117 -14.27 -2.71 16.06
N ARG A 118 -15.12 -1.89 15.44
CA ARG A 118 -16.41 -1.51 16.01
C ARG A 118 -17.51 -2.55 15.79
N TYR A 119 -17.42 -3.37 14.76
CA TYR A 119 -18.50 -4.28 14.36
C TYR A 119 -18.03 -5.73 14.27
N THR A 120 -18.90 -6.67 14.69
CA THR A 120 -18.71 -8.10 14.44
C THR A 120 -19.00 -8.44 12.98
N ALA A 121 -18.59 -9.62 12.52
CA ALA A 121 -18.90 -10.10 11.16
C ALA A 121 -20.41 -10.07 10.84
N ASP A 122 -21.26 -10.28 11.85
CA ASP A 122 -22.72 -10.19 11.75
C ASP A 122 -23.27 -8.74 11.82
N ARG A 123 -22.41 -7.73 11.70
CA ARG A 123 -22.77 -6.30 11.76
C ARG A 123 -23.36 -5.83 13.09
N LYS A 124 -23.04 -6.52 14.19
CA LYS A 124 -23.39 -6.07 15.54
C LYS A 124 -22.30 -5.16 16.10
N ILE A 125 -22.68 -4.10 16.79
CA ILE A 125 -21.73 -3.19 17.45
C ILE A 125 -21.08 -3.91 18.64
N ARG A 126 -19.76 -3.82 18.73
CA ARG A 126 -18.98 -4.26 19.89
C ARG A 126 -19.05 -3.23 21.01
N SER A 127 -19.10 -3.71 22.25
CA SER A 127 -19.00 -2.87 23.45
C SER A 127 -17.57 -2.53 23.83
N ASP A 128 -16.63 -3.30 23.30
CA ASP A 128 -15.20 -3.34 23.60
C ASP A 128 -14.33 -2.84 22.44
N ASP A 129 -13.10 -2.44 22.73
CA ASP A 129 -12.08 -2.06 21.76
C ASP A 129 -10.69 -2.40 22.32
N ALA A 130 -10.12 -3.48 21.77
CA ALA A 130 -8.83 -4.03 22.21
C ALA A 130 -7.65 -3.05 22.09
N TYR A 131 -7.77 -1.98 21.29
CA TYR A 131 -6.75 -0.96 21.09
C TYR A 131 -6.99 0.31 21.92
N THR A 132 -7.98 0.30 22.82
CA THR A 132 -8.33 1.42 23.69
C THR A 132 -7.97 1.11 25.16
N PRO A 133 -7.49 2.09 25.95
CA PRO A 133 -7.24 1.88 27.37
C PRO A 133 -8.54 1.56 28.12
N GLY A 134 -8.52 0.49 28.91
CA GLY A 134 -9.68 -0.02 29.64
C GLY A 134 -10.69 -0.77 28.77
N ASP A 135 -10.30 -1.16 27.56
CA ASP A 135 -11.15 -1.91 26.62
C ASP A 135 -12.48 -1.21 26.29
N VAL A 136 -12.45 0.13 26.29
CA VAL A 136 -13.66 0.95 26.13
C VAL A 136 -14.01 1.13 24.64
N GLY A 137 -15.17 0.63 24.23
CA GLY A 137 -15.68 0.84 22.88
C GLY A 137 -16.00 2.31 22.56
N GLY A 138 -16.06 2.63 21.25
CA GLY A 138 -16.56 3.92 20.78
C GLY A 138 -15.58 5.10 20.90
N LYS A 139 -14.27 4.83 20.97
CA LYS A 139 -13.19 5.85 20.95
C LYS A 139 -12.61 6.13 19.56
N ARG A 140 -13.18 5.54 18.50
CA ARG A 140 -12.80 5.74 17.11
C ARG A 140 -14.03 5.89 16.23
N PRO A 141 -14.04 6.77 15.21
CA PRO A 141 -15.12 6.84 14.25
C PRO A 141 -15.07 5.69 13.25
N ASP A 142 -16.22 5.41 12.65
CA ASP A 142 -16.30 4.60 11.45
C ASP A 142 -15.48 5.25 10.33
N ARG A 143 -14.67 4.46 9.65
CA ARG A 143 -13.76 4.92 8.60
C ARG A 143 -12.81 6.01 9.07
N ALA A 144 -12.14 5.72 10.19
CA ALA A 144 -11.32 6.66 10.93
C ALA A 144 -10.30 7.40 10.05
N ALA A 145 -9.65 6.70 9.12
CA ALA A 145 -8.71 7.29 8.17
C ALA A 145 -9.31 8.49 7.38
N ILE A 146 -10.57 8.38 6.93
CA ILE A 146 -11.27 9.45 6.21
C ILE A 146 -11.63 10.58 7.15
N VAL A 147 -12.25 10.27 8.30
CA VAL A 147 -12.72 11.27 9.26
C VAL A 147 -11.56 12.08 9.82
N TYR A 148 -10.47 11.43 10.22
CA TYR A 148 -9.29 12.08 10.75
C TYR A 148 -8.61 12.97 9.70
N SER A 149 -8.55 12.54 8.44
CA SER A 149 -8.01 13.39 7.36
C SER A 149 -8.81 14.67 7.20
N GLN A 150 -10.14 14.58 7.23
CA GLN A 150 -11.03 15.74 7.15
C GLN A 150 -10.83 16.70 8.33
N ARG A 151 -10.68 16.17 9.55
CA ARG A 151 -10.43 16.98 10.75
C ARG A 151 -9.03 17.61 10.76
N CYS A 152 -8.01 16.92 10.26
CA CYS A 152 -6.69 17.51 10.04
C CYS A 152 -6.76 18.68 9.05
N ARG A 153 -7.50 18.52 7.96
CA ARG A 153 -7.71 19.57 6.96
C ARG A 153 -8.47 20.77 7.53
N GLU A 154 -9.47 20.53 8.37
CA GLU A 154 -10.21 21.60 9.06
C GLU A 154 -9.33 22.33 10.09
N ALA A 155 -8.50 21.61 10.84
CA ALA A 155 -7.60 22.20 11.82
C ALA A 155 -6.54 23.09 11.17
N PHE A 156 -5.91 22.62 10.08
CA PHE A 156 -4.88 23.36 9.34
C PHE A 156 -4.95 23.07 7.83
N PRO A 157 -5.67 23.90 7.05
CA PRO A 157 -5.95 23.64 5.63
C PRO A 157 -4.74 23.50 4.73
N ASP A 158 -3.67 24.25 4.99
CA ASP A 158 -2.48 24.29 4.13
C ASP A 158 -1.49 23.16 4.39
N THR A 159 -1.68 22.38 5.45
CA THR A 159 -0.74 21.31 5.82
C THR A 159 -1.01 20.06 4.96
N PRO A 160 -0.01 19.49 4.30
CA PRO A 160 -0.14 18.22 3.58
C PRO A 160 -0.64 17.08 4.47
N ILE A 161 -1.44 16.18 3.90
CA ILE A 161 -1.93 14.97 4.57
C ILE A 161 -1.36 13.74 3.87
N VAL A 162 -0.55 12.97 4.60
CA VAL A 162 0.00 11.69 4.19
C VAL A 162 -0.77 10.57 4.92
N LEU A 163 -1.63 9.86 4.19
CA LEU A 163 -2.46 8.78 4.71
C LEU A 163 -1.71 7.44 4.65
N GLY A 164 -1.92 6.54 5.61
CA GLY A 164 -1.38 5.18 5.56
C GLY A 164 -2.09 4.18 6.46
N GLY A 165 -1.48 3.01 6.60
CA GLY A 165 -2.01 1.88 7.38
C GLY A 165 -2.92 0.95 6.56
N ILE A 166 -3.53 -0.01 7.24
CA ILE A 166 -4.31 -1.09 6.61
C ILE A 166 -5.52 -0.53 5.86
N GLU A 167 -6.28 0.37 6.48
CA GLU A 167 -7.49 0.94 5.88
C GLU A 167 -7.17 1.74 4.61
N GLY A 168 -6.04 2.46 4.60
CA GLY A 168 -5.53 3.16 3.41
C GLY A 168 -5.06 2.19 2.32
N SER A 169 -4.22 1.23 2.69
CA SER A 169 -3.58 0.30 1.75
C SER A 169 -4.59 -0.53 0.98
N LEU A 170 -5.57 -1.12 1.66
CA LEU A 170 -6.56 -2.02 1.05
C LEU A 170 -7.59 -1.27 0.19
N ARG A 171 -7.77 0.04 0.40
CA ARG A 171 -8.81 0.85 -0.24
C ARG A 171 -8.26 1.86 -1.26
N ARG A 172 -7.05 1.60 -1.78
CA ARG A 172 -6.32 2.47 -2.74
C ARG A 172 -7.00 2.62 -4.10
N ILE A 173 -7.82 1.65 -4.51
CA ILE A 173 -8.72 1.73 -5.67
C ILE A 173 -10.19 1.61 -5.23
N ALA A 174 -11.12 1.65 -6.18
CA ALA A 174 -12.49 1.25 -5.97
C ALA A 174 -12.56 -0.15 -5.34
N HIS A 175 -13.31 -0.27 -4.25
CA HIS A 175 -13.35 -1.47 -3.42
C HIS A 175 -14.78 -1.78 -3.00
N TYR A 176 -15.09 -3.06 -2.86
CA TYR A 176 -16.32 -3.51 -2.25
C TYR A 176 -16.27 -3.31 -0.74
N ASP A 177 -17.27 -2.62 -0.22
CA ASP A 177 -17.42 -2.38 1.21
C ASP A 177 -18.52 -3.27 1.77
N TYR A 178 -18.12 -4.29 2.54
CA TYR A 178 -19.03 -5.27 3.13
C TYR A 178 -20.10 -4.65 4.04
N TRP A 179 -19.78 -3.57 4.74
CA TRP A 179 -20.67 -2.96 5.73
C TRP A 179 -21.84 -2.22 5.08
N SER A 180 -21.59 -1.50 3.98
CA SER A 180 -22.63 -0.78 3.22
C SER A 180 -23.16 -1.55 2.01
N ASP A 181 -22.61 -2.73 1.74
CA ASP A 181 -22.94 -3.60 0.59
C ASP A 181 -22.86 -2.87 -0.75
N LYS A 182 -21.79 -2.09 -0.93
CA LYS A 182 -21.60 -1.21 -2.09
C LYS A 182 -20.14 -1.16 -2.52
N VAL A 183 -19.93 -0.94 -3.82
CA VAL A 183 -18.63 -0.52 -4.33
C VAL A 183 -18.42 0.97 -4.02
N ARG A 184 -17.39 1.26 -3.23
CA ARG A 184 -16.98 2.62 -2.86
C ARG A 184 -15.82 3.09 -3.73
N ARG A 185 -15.63 4.41 -3.77
CA ARG A 185 -14.49 5.04 -4.43
C ARG A 185 -13.19 4.74 -3.68
N SER A 186 -12.07 5.07 -4.30
CA SER A 186 -10.77 5.04 -3.63
C SER A 186 -10.77 5.94 -2.40
N ILE A 187 -10.14 5.48 -1.31
CA ILE A 187 -9.98 6.27 -0.09
C ILE A 187 -9.18 7.56 -0.34
N VAL A 188 -8.33 7.60 -1.38
CA VAL A 188 -7.60 8.82 -1.77
C VAL A 188 -8.58 9.94 -2.14
N VAL A 189 -9.67 9.60 -2.82
CA VAL A 189 -10.71 10.56 -3.22
C VAL A 189 -11.58 10.96 -2.02
N ASP A 190 -12.00 9.99 -1.20
CA ASP A 190 -12.92 10.23 -0.07
C ASP A 190 -12.24 11.00 1.09
N SER A 191 -10.96 10.70 1.37
CA SER A 191 -10.18 11.35 2.44
C SER A 191 -9.60 12.71 2.03
N LYS A 192 -9.43 12.94 0.72
CA LYS A 192 -8.71 14.10 0.17
C LYS A 192 -7.29 14.25 0.75
N CYS A 193 -6.63 13.12 1.03
CA CYS A 193 -5.21 13.12 1.35
C CYS A 193 -4.40 13.57 0.13
N ASP A 194 -3.24 14.20 0.38
CA ASP A 194 -2.33 14.60 -0.69
C ASP A 194 -1.57 13.39 -1.24
N LEU A 195 -1.14 12.48 -0.34
CA LEU A 195 -0.52 11.20 -0.66
C LEU A 195 -1.10 10.09 0.21
N LEU A 196 -1.39 8.93 -0.37
CA LEU A 196 -1.62 7.67 0.35
C LEU A 196 -0.36 6.81 0.22
N LEU A 197 0.17 6.31 1.33
CA LEU A 197 1.20 5.29 1.36
C LEU A 197 0.56 3.93 1.59
N TYR A 198 0.85 2.98 0.69
CA TYR A 198 0.33 1.63 0.79
C TYR A 198 1.45 0.61 0.99
N GLY A 199 1.11 -0.39 1.79
CA GLY A 199 2.02 -1.43 2.25
C GLY A 199 3.07 -0.95 3.25
N ASN A 200 4.25 -1.58 3.24
CA ASN A 200 5.35 -1.21 4.14
C ASN A 200 5.93 0.15 3.74
N ALA A 201 5.56 1.17 4.51
CA ALA A 201 5.73 2.57 4.14
C ALA A 201 7.03 3.20 4.64
N GLU A 202 7.90 2.49 5.36
CA GLU A 202 9.11 3.05 5.99
C GLU A 202 9.99 3.78 4.98
N ARG A 203 10.22 3.19 3.80
CA ARG A 203 11.06 3.82 2.77
C ARG A 203 10.38 5.04 2.17
N ALA A 204 9.09 4.93 1.85
CA ALA A 204 8.31 5.98 1.23
C ALA A 204 8.16 7.20 2.16
N ILE A 205 7.81 6.98 3.44
CA ILE A 205 7.61 8.06 4.40
C ILE A 205 8.91 8.81 4.71
N VAL A 206 10.04 8.10 4.78
CA VAL A 206 11.36 8.72 4.98
C VAL A 206 11.72 9.61 3.80
N GLU A 207 11.54 9.11 2.57
CA GLU A 207 11.82 9.89 1.36
C GLU A 207 10.93 11.13 1.26
N ILE A 208 9.62 10.98 1.49
CA ILE A 208 8.65 12.07 1.49
C ILE A 208 9.00 13.11 2.56
N ALA A 209 9.33 12.69 3.78
CA ALA A 209 9.68 13.60 4.86
C ALA A 209 10.90 14.46 4.51
N HIS A 210 11.95 13.86 3.92
CA HIS A 210 13.15 14.59 3.49
C HIS A 210 12.88 15.53 2.31
N ARG A 211 12.05 15.14 1.34
CA ARG A 211 11.67 16.00 0.20
C ARG A 211 10.82 17.19 0.65
N LEU A 212 9.84 16.97 1.53
CA LEU A 212 9.05 18.05 2.13
C LEU A 212 9.92 18.98 2.99
N ALA A 213 10.90 18.43 3.72
CA ALA A 213 11.88 19.23 4.47
C ALA A 213 12.79 20.07 3.56
N ALA A 214 13.06 19.60 2.34
CA ALA A 214 13.71 20.35 1.27
C ALA A 214 12.76 21.35 0.56
N ARG A 215 11.53 21.53 1.07
CA ARG A 215 10.48 22.42 0.55
C ARG A 215 9.97 22.05 -0.84
N GLU A 216 10.09 20.79 -1.21
CA GLU A 216 9.42 20.30 -2.41
C GLU A 216 7.90 20.29 -2.18
N PRO A 217 7.09 20.85 -3.10
CA PRO A 217 5.64 20.78 -2.99
C PRO A 217 5.13 19.33 -3.02
N VAL A 218 4.23 18.96 -2.10
CA VAL A 218 3.72 17.59 -2.00
C VAL A 218 3.11 17.07 -3.32
N GLN A 219 2.52 17.96 -4.12
CA GLN A 219 1.91 17.60 -5.41
C GLN A 219 2.94 17.23 -6.50
N GLN A 220 4.22 17.56 -6.31
CA GLN A 220 5.30 17.21 -7.24
C GLN A 220 5.92 15.83 -6.92
N ILE A 221 5.69 15.32 -5.72
CA ILE A 221 6.19 14.02 -5.27
C ILE A 221 5.32 12.91 -5.88
N THR A 222 5.63 12.51 -7.11
CA THR A 222 4.81 11.60 -7.93
C THR A 222 5.53 10.30 -8.33
N ASP A 223 6.79 10.17 -7.92
CA ASP A 223 7.72 9.11 -8.33
C ASP A 223 8.15 8.19 -7.17
N VAL A 224 7.73 8.49 -5.94
CA VAL A 224 8.00 7.64 -4.77
C VAL A 224 7.16 6.36 -4.87
N ARG A 225 7.79 5.20 -4.78
CA ARG A 225 7.12 3.88 -4.83
C ARG A 225 6.24 3.65 -3.60
N GLY A 226 5.17 2.88 -3.76
CA GLY A 226 4.21 2.61 -2.67
C GLY A 226 3.31 3.79 -2.35
N THR A 227 3.11 4.69 -3.30
CA THR A 227 2.26 5.88 -3.16
C THR A 227 1.04 5.84 -4.08
N ALA A 228 -0.03 6.49 -3.66
CA ALA A 228 -1.19 6.79 -4.50
C ALA A 228 -1.66 8.24 -4.30
N PHE A 229 -2.07 8.88 -5.38
CA PHE A 229 -2.46 10.30 -5.36
C PHE A 229 -3.43 10.62 -6.50
N VAL A 230 -4.14 11.74 -6.37
CA VAL A 230 -5.06 12.22 -7.40
C VAL A 230 -4.32 13.11 -8.40
N ARG A 231 -4.61 12.90 -9.68
CA ARG A 231 -4.18 13.73 -10.80
C ARG A 231 -5.30 13.90 -11.82
N ARG A 232 -5.11 14.79 -12.81
CA ARG A 232 -6.11 15.03 -13.87
C ARG A 232 -5.76 14.35 -15.19
N GLU A 233 -4.49 14.29 -15.53
CA GLU A 233 -4.01 13.83 -16.83
C GLU A 233 -2.78 12.94 -16.65
N THR A 234 -2.66 11.88 -17.45
CA THR A 234 -1.45 11.05 -17.56
C THR A 234 -0.26 11.93 -17.97
N PRO A 235 0.94 11.78 -17.36
CA PRO A 235 2.08 12.63 -17.72
C PRO A 235 2.54 12.37 -19.15
N GLU A 236 3.13 13.40 -19.77
CA GLU A 236 3.75 13.27 -21.08
C GLU A 236 4.84 12.17 -21.07
N GLY A 237 4.92 11.40 -22.16
CA GLY A 237 5.89 10.30 -22.31
C GLY A 237 5.53 9.00 -21.58
N TRP A 238 4.34 8.90 -20.97
CA TRP A 238 3.81 7.65 -20.43
C TRP A 238 2.93 6.92 -21.45
N PHE A 239 3.07 5.61 -21.50
CA PHE A 239 2.23 4.71 -22.29
C PHE A 239 1.10 4.18 -21.42
N GLU A 240 -0.12 4.37 -21.89
CA GLU A 240 -1.30 3.85 -21.21
C GLU A 240 -1.72 2.51 -21.83
N ILE A 241 -1.74 1.47 -21.00
CA ILE A 241 -2.23 0.13 -21.35
C ILE A 241 -3.67 0.05 -20.87
N ASP A 242 -4.60 0.00 -21.83
CA ASP A 242 -6.02 -0.10 -21.53
C ASP A 242 -6.37 -1.51 -21.06
N SER A 243 -6.86 -1.62 -19.82
CA SER A 243 -7.40 -2.85 -19.23
C SER A 243 -8.89 -2.72 -18.90
N THR A 244 -9.60 -1.81 -19.58
CA THR A 244 -11.04 -1.59 -19.36
C THR A 244 -11.93 -2.66 -20.00
N SER A 245 -11.37 -3.51 -20.86
CA SER A 245 -12.05 -4.69 -21.42
C SER A 245 -11.56 -5.99 -20.76
N VAL A 246 -12.48 -6.93 -20.57
CA VAL A 246 -12.15 -8.29 -20.12
C VAL A 246 -11.32 -9.00 -21.19
N ASP A 247 -10.28 -9.72 -20.76
CA ASP A 247 -9.41 -10.49 -21.64
C ASP A 247 -10.23 -11.45 -22.51
N THR A 248 -10.11 -11.31 -23.83
CA THR A 248 -10.64 -12.29 -24.79
C THR A 248 -9.60 -13.37 -25.06
N PRO A 249 -9.99 -14.65 -25.30
CA PRO A 249 -9.04 -15.69 -25.72
C PRO A 249 -8.17 -15.21 -26.88
N GLY A 250 -6.86 -15.30 -26.72
CA GLY A 250 -5.91 -14.67 -27.63
C GLY A 250 -4.48 -15.03 -27.29
N HIS A 251 -3.55 -14.17 -27.73
CA HIS A 251 -2.12 -14.38 -27.53
C HIS A 251 -1.77 -14.39 -26.03
N VAL A 252 -1.12 -15.45 -25.57
CA VAL A 252 -0.62 -15.61 -24.21
C VAL A 252 0.75 -14.94 -24.11
N GLU A 253 0.87 -13.91 -23.28
CA GLU A 253 2.18 -13.31 -22.99
C GLU A 253 2.97 -14.18 -22.01
N ALA A 254 4.29 -14.27 -22.21
CA ALA A 254 5.17 -14.94 -21.26
C ALA A 254 5.11 -14.23 -19.90
N HIS A 255 4.79 -14.99 -18.85
CA HIS A 255 4.80 -14.47 -17.50
C HIS A 255 6.22 -14.05 -17.13
N ILE A 256 6.40 -12.75 -16.88
CA ILE A 256 7.69 -12.23 -16.46
C ILE A 256 7.95 -12.69 -15.02
N ASN A 257 9.16 -13.22 -14.79
CA ASN A 257 9.57 -13.76 -13.49
C ASN A 257 9.21 -12.78 -12.36
N PRO A 258 8.41 -13.22 -11.37
CA PRO A 258 8.13 -12.40 -10.21
C PRO A 258 9.39 -11.90 -9.48
N TYR A 259 10.49 -12.64 -9.58
CA TYR A 259 11.72 -12.33 -8.88
C TYR A 259 12.79 -11.73 -9.79
N LEU A 260 12.42 -10.96 -10.83
CA LEU A 260 13.36 -10.30 -11.77
C LEU A 260 14.60 -9.69 -11.08
N MET A 261 14.39 -8.94 -10.00
CA MET A 261 15.49 -8.32 -9.23
C MET A 261 16.50 -9.35 -8.68
N ILE A 262 16.02 -10.56 -8.34
CA ILE A 262 16.81 -11.65 -7.79
C ILE A 262 17.41 -12.51 -8.91
N SER A 263 16.68 -12.75 -10.00
CA SER A 263 17.20 -13.48 -11.16
C SER A 263 18.31 -12.70 -11.87
N ASP A 264 18.19 -11.37 -11.99
CA ASP A 264 19.26 -10.52 -12.50
C ASP A 264 20.52 -10.58 -11.62
N GLN A 265 20.36 -10.58 -10.29
CA GLN A 265 21.49 -10.71 -9.35
C GLN A 265 22.10 -12.12 -9.32
N ALA A 266 21.28 -13.16 -9.43
CA ALA A 266 21.75 -14.53 -9.58
C ALA A 266 22.57 -14.68 -10.88
N ARG A 267 22.13 -14.03 -11.98
CA ARG A 267 22.84 -13.99 -13.26
C ARG A 267 24.17 -13.25 -13.15
N GLU A 268 24.23 -12.14 -12.42
CA GLU A 268 25.50 -11.44 -12.11
C GLU A 268 26.48 -12.31 -11.30
N GLN A 269 25.96 -13.25 -10.50
CA GLN A 269 26.74 -14.23 -9.75
C GLN A 269 27.02 -15.54 -10.52
N GLY A 270 26.69 -15.60 -11.81
CA GLY A 270 26.95 -16.75 -12.68
C GLY A 270 25.92 -17.87 -12.62
N ALA A 271 24.76 -17.66 -11.99
CA ALA A 271 23.65 -18.61 -11.93
C ALA A 271 22.53 -18.21 -12.91
N THR A 272 22.00 -19.15 -13.69
CA THR A 272 20.87 -18.90 -14.60
C THR A 272 19.53 -19.19 -13.91
N CYS A 273 18.54 -18.34 -14.15
CA CYS A 273 17.17 -18.57 -13.65
C CYS A 273 16.40 -19.43 -14.67
N ALA A 274 16.34 -20.74 -14.44
CA ALA A 274 15.70 -21.71 -15.37
C ALA A 274 14.22 -21.39 -15.68
N ARG A 275 13.52 -20.68 -14.77
CA ARG A 275 12.09 -20.40 -14.90
C ARG A 275 11.74 -19.31 -15.91
N GLU A 276 12.70 -18.46 -16.29
CA GLU A 276 12.46 -17.42 -17.31
C GLU A 276 12.39 -18.00 -18.73
N GLU A 277 13.16 -19.05 -19.00
CA GLU A 277 13.14 -19.78 -20.27
C GLU A 277 11.86 -20.62 -20.36
N GLU A 278 11.51 -21.34 -19.29
CA GLU A 278 10.25 -22.11 -19.20
C GLU A 278 9.00 -21.23 -19.43
N ALA A 279 8.95 -20.02 -18.86
CA ALA A 279 7.81 -19.13 -19.02
C ALA A 279 7.62 -18.64 -20.47
N LYS A 280 8.73 -18.45 -21.20
CA LYS A 280 8.69 -18.11 -22.63
C LYS A 280 8.26 -19.31 -23.46
N GLU A 281 8.82 -20.49 -23.19
CA GLU A 281 8.47 -21.73 -23.89
C GLU A 281 6.99 -22.11 -23.71
N VAL A 282 6.45 -21.97 -22.49
CA VAL A 282 5.03 -22.22 -22.21
C VAL A 282 4.15 -21.23 -22.98
N ALA A 283 4.47 -19.94 -22.98
CA ALA A 283 3.70 -18.95 -23.72
C ALA A 283 3.78 -19.20 -25.24
N GLU A 284 4.95 -19.49 -25.78
CA GLU A 284 5.13 -19.86 -27.19
C GLU A 284 4.35 -21.13 -27.55
N GLY A 285 4.36 -22.14 -26.68
CA GLY A 285 3.62 -23.39 -26.85
C GLY A 285 2.10 -23.20 -26.81
N GLU A 286 1.57 -22.36 -25.91
CA GLU A 286 0.15 -22.02 -25.87
C GLU A 286 -0.28 -21.19 -27.09
N ASN A 287 0.55 -20.22 -27.51
CA ASN A 287 0.31 -19.44 -28.72
C ASN A 287 0.28 -20.28 -29.99
N GLN A 288 1.07 -21.36 -30.06
CA GLN A 288 1.06 -22.30 -31.19
C GLN A 288 -0.22 -23.16 -31.25
N LYS A 289 -0.91 -23.37 -30.12
CA LYS A 289 -2.18 -24.14 -30.06
C LYS A 289 -3.39 -23.32 -30.50
N VAL A 290 -3.32 -21.98 -30.44
CA VAL A 290 -4.42 -21.11 -30.83
C VAL A 290 -4.52 -21.02 -32.36
N GLN A 291 -5.37 -21.84 -32.98
CA GLN A 291 -5.72 -21.66 -34.39
C GLN A 291 -6.74 -20.53 -34.56
N THR A 292 -6.33 -19.44 -35.18
CA THR A 292 -7.26 -18.38 -35.59
C THR A 292 -8.12 -18.89 -36.76
N LEU A 293 -9.38 -19.25 -36.49
CA LEU A 293 -10.33 -19.61 -37.54
C LEU A 293 -10.62 -18.37 -38.41
N LYS A 294 -10.07 -18.34 -39.63
CA LYS A 294 -10.47 -17.37 -40.65
C LYS A 294 -11.81 -17.79 -41.23
N PHE A 295 -12.88 -17.11 -40.83
CA PHE A 295 -14.15 -17.19 -41.55
C PHE A 295 -14.00 -16.50 -42.90
N VAL A 296 -13.84 -17.29 -43.96
CA VAL A 296 -13.96 -16.83 -45.35
C VAL A 296 -15.44 -16.91 -45.71
N PRO A 297 -16.12 -15.82 -46.11
CA PRO A 297 -17.49 -15.93 -46.59
C PRO A 297 -17.52 -16.82 -47.82
N ASN A 298 -18.32 -17.89 -47.75
CA ASN A 298 -18.37 -18.93 -48.77
C ASN A 298 -19.04 -18.37 -50.03
N ALA A 299 -18.28 -18.26 -51.14
CA ALA A 299 -18.75 -17.73 -52.43
C ALA A 299 -19.56 -18.77 -53.24
N ALA A 300 -20.28 -19.68 -52.57
CA ALA A 300 -21.03 -20.75 -53.19
C ALA A 300 -22.34 -20.99 -52.44
N ASN A 301 -23.26 -20.02 -52.55
CA ASN A 301 -24.71 -20.25 -52.54
C ASN A 301 -25.42 -18.95 -52.96
N SER A 302 -25.30 -18.65 -54.25
CA SER A 302 -26.16 -17.67 -54.92
C SER A 302 -26.53 -18.20 -56.31
N SER A 303 -27.36 -19.22 -56.32
CA SER A 303 -28.12 -19.62 -57.51
C SER A 303 -29.55 -19.95 -57.10
N ALA A 304 -30.38 -18.92 -57.00
CA ALA A 304 -31.81 -19.03 -57.24
C ALA A 304 -32.30 -17.68 -57.82
N SER A 305 -32.74 -17.77 -59.06
CA SER A 305 -33.17 -16.71 -59.98
C SER A 305 -34.51 -16.09 -59.61
N ILE A 306 -34.65 -14.76 -59.72
CA ILE A 306 -35.87 -14.10 -60.21
C ILE A 306 -35.46 -12.96 -61.16
N ALA A 307 -36.08 -12.96 -62.34
CA ALA A 307 -35.80 -12.11 -63.50
C ALA A 307 -36.45 -10.71 -63.39
N GLY A 308 -35.84 -9.69 -64.02
CA GLY A 308 -36.56 -8.46 -64.41
C GLY A 308 -35.73 -7.18 -64.67
N ARG A 309 -35.23 -7.02 -65.92
CA ARG A 309 -35.00 -5.77 -66.70
C ARG A 309 -34.10 -4.60 -66.18
N PRO A 310 -33.52 -3.78 -67.09
CA PRO A 310 -32.25 -3.09 -66.86
C PRO A 310 -32.37 -1.65 -66.31
N ALA A 311 -31.21 -1.15 -65.85
CA ALA A 311 -30.94 0.10 -65.15
C ALA A 311 -31.58 1.39 -65.74
N PRO A 312 -31.63 2.45 -64.92
CA PRO A 312 -30.76 3.57 -65.27
C PRO A 312 -29.90 4.09 -64.10
N THR A 313 -28.76 4.61 -64.52
CA THR A 313 -27.79 5.42 -63.80
C THR A 313 -28.43 6.59 -63.05
N ASP A 314 -28.08 6.77 -61.77
CA ASP A 314 -28.00 8.09 -61.14
C ASP A 314 -27.11 8.05 -59.87
N LYS A 315 -26.18 8.99 -59.79
CA LYS A 315 -25.45 9.33 -58.55
C LYS A 315 -26.40 10.05 -57.59
N PRO A 316 -26.24 9.91 -56.27
CA PRO A 316 -26.15 11.11 -55.43
C PRO A 316 -25.01 11.02 -54.40
N VAL A 317 -24.17 12.05 -54.29
CA VAL A 317 -24.26 13.21 -53.37
C VAL A 317 -24.07 12.81 -51.90
N GLY A 318 -22.97 13.33 -51.34
CA GLY A 318 -22.49 12.99 -50.01
C GLY A 318 -23.34 13.50 -48.85
N ALA A 319 -23.18 12.81 -47.72
CA ALA A 319 -23.43 13.35 -46.40
C ALA A 319 -22.16 13.09 -45.56
N SER A 320 -21.49 14.18 -45.21
CA SER A 320 -20.37 14.21 -44.28
C SER A 320 -20.89 13.91 -42.88
N LEU A 321 -20.36 12.85 -42.26
CA LEU A 321 -20.46 12.63 -40.82
C LEU A 321 -19.03 12.71 -40.27
N LEU A 322 -18.80 13.73 -39.45
CA LEU A 322 -17.54 14.02 -38.77
C LEU A 322 -17.03 12.77 -38.04
N ALA A 323 -15.88 12.27 -38.47
CA ALA A 323 -15.11 11.28 -37.74
C ALA A 323 -14.44 11.97 -36.54
N ILE A 324 -14.90 11.63 -35.34
CA ILE A 324 -14.17 11.88 -34.10
C ILE A 324 -13.01 10.88 -34.06
N ASN A 325 -11.80 11.42 -34.04
CA ASN A 325 -10.54 10.70 -34.11
C ASN A 325 -10.27 9.97 -32.78
N THR A 326 -10.72 8.72 -32.64
CA THR A 326 -10.29 7.83 -31.55
C THR A 326 -9.01 7.11 -31.96
N GLY A 327 -7.89 7.50 -31.35
CA GLY A 327 -6.54 6.98 -31.62
C GLY A 327 -6.30 5.52 -31.19
N ALA A 328 -7.32 4.66 -31.19
CA ALA A 328 -7.20 3.24 -30.85
C ALA A 328 -6.82 2.34 -32.05
N SER A 329 -6.66 2.90 -33.25
CA SER A 329 -6.46 2.13 -34.49
C SER A 329 -5.04 2.18 -35.08
N LEU A 330 -4.02 2.53 -34.29
CA LEU A 330 -2.62 2.57 -34.76
C LEU A 330 -1.71 1.46 -34.22
N LEU A 331 -2.23 0.49 -33.46
CA LEU A 331 -1.42 -0.62 -32.90
C LEU A 331 -1.73 -2.00 -33.49
N ARG A 332 -2.61 -2.13 -34.51
CA ARG A 332 -2.77 -3.38 -35.26
C ARG A 332 -1.84 -3.43 -36.47
N GLY A 333 -0.54 -3.37 -36.22
CA GLY A 333 0.50 -3.73 -37.18
C GLY A 333 0.82 -5.21 -37.08
N LYS A 334 0.84 -5.93 -38.21
CA LYS A 334 1.47 -7.26 -38.30
C LYS A 334 2.98 -7.07 -38.12
N GLY A 335 3.50 -7.37 -36.94
CA GLY A 335 4.93 -7.34 -36.64
C GLY A 335 5.17 -7.04 -35.16
N THR A 336 5.97 -7.90 -34.51
CA THR A 336 6.52 -7.78 -33.15
C THR A 336 6.04 -6.56 -32.34
N HIS A 337 5.00 -6.76 -31.52
CA HIS A 337 4.56 -5.76 -30.54
C HIS A 337 5.74 -5.42 -29.63
N LYS A 338 6.36 -4.25 -29.81
CA LYS A 338 7.29 -3.70 -28.82
C LYS A 338 6.46 -3.36 -27.59
N VAL A 339 6.47 -4.24 -26.60
CA VAL A 339 5.89 -3.97 -25.28
C VAL A 339 6.50 -2.65 -24.79
N PRO A 340 5.68 -1.65 -24.44
CA PRO A 340 6.22 -0.37 -23.98
C PRO A 340 7.10 -0.55 -22.73
N PRO A 341 8.13 0.29 -22.53
CA PRO A 341 8.97 0.22 -21.33
C PRO A 341 8.11 0.26 -20.06
N ARG A 342 8.29 -0.72 -19.17
CA ARG A 342 7.44 -0.90 -17.98
C ARG A 342 7.50 0.27 -17.01
N ASP A 343 8.67 0.88 -16.89
CA ASP A 343 8.95 2.08 -16.09
C ASP A 343 8.25 3.34 -16.62
N LYS A 344 7.80 3.32 -17.88
CA LYS A 344 7.00 4.38 -18.51
C LYS A 344 5.62 3.88 -18.93
N SER A 345 5.14 2.78 -18.36
CA SER A 345 3.82 2.23 -18.64
C SER A 345 2.91 2.34 -17.42
N VAL A 346 1.66 2.70 -17.66
CA VAL A 346 0.59 2.68 -16.66
C VAL A 346 -0.57 1.84 -17.18
N ILE A 347 -1.16 1.01 -16.32
CA ILE A 347 -2.35 0.23 -16.66
C ILE A 347 -3.60 1.01 -16.23
N ARG A 348 -4.47 1.32 -17.18
CA ARG A 348 -5.78 1.90 -16.90
C ARG A 348 -6.76 0.80 -16.52
N LEU A 349 -7.20 0.86 -15.26
CA LEU A 349 -8.27 0.01 -14.74
C LEU A 349 -9.64 0.52 -15.21
N PRO A 350 -10.66 -0.36 -15.26
CA PRO A 350 -12.06 0.09 -15.40
C PRO A 350 -12.38 1.17 -14.36
N SER A 351 -13.10 2.21 -14.78
CA SER A 351 -13.43 3.36 -13.92
C SER A 351 -14.28 2.93 -12.72
N TYR A 352 -14.30 3.73 -11.67
CA TYR A 352 -15.19 3.52 -10.53
C TYR A 352 -16.64 3.32 -10.96
N GLU A 353 -17.10 4.16 -11.89
CA GLU A 353 -18.45 4.12 -12.45
C GLU A 353 -18.75 2.77 -13.12
N GLN A 354 -17.79 2.24 -13.90
CA GLN A 354 -17.91 0.92 -14.55
C GLN A 354 -17.93 -0.23 -13.53
N VAL A 355 -16.97 -0.28 -12.61
CA VAL A 355 -16.86 -1.39 -11.63
C VAL A 355 -17.99 -1.36 -10.59
N LYS A 356 -18.60 -0.19 -10.38
CA LYS A 356 -19.79 -0.07 -9.53
C LYS A 356 -21.01 -0.73 -10.18
N SER A 357 -21.14 -0.65 -11.50
CA SER A 357 -22.28 -1.19 -12.25
C SER A 357 -22.11 -2.64 -12.72
N ASP A 358 -20.86 -3.12 -12.82
CA ASP A 358 -20.56 -4.43 -13.40
C ASP A 358 -19.59 -5.23 -12.51
N ALA A 359 -20.11 -6.34 -11.97
CA ALA A 359 -19.35 -7.24 -11.11
C ALA A 359 -18.20 -7.97 -11.84
N VAL A 360 -18.31 -8.19 -13.14
CA VAL A 360 -17.26 -8.82 -13.96
C VAL A 360 -16.11 -7.84 -14.12
N LEU A 361 -16.40 -6.56 -14.43
CA LEU A 361 -15.37 -5.52 -14.50
C LEU A 361 -14.71 -5.27 -13.13
N TYR A 362 -15.48 -5.37 -12.04
CA TYR A 362 -14.91 -5.32 -10.69
C TYR A 362 -13.93 -6.48 -10.44
N ALA A 363 -14.32 -7.72 -10.75
CA ALA A 363 -13.44 -8.88 -10.59
C ALA A 363 -12.20 -8.78 -11.48
N HIS A 364 -12.35 -8.28 -12.71
CA HIS A 364 -11.25 -8.03 -13.64
C HIS A 364 -10.27 -6.99 -13.10
N ALA A 365 -10.77 -5.83 -12.65
CA ALA A 365 -9.93 -4.78 -12.05
C ALA A 365 -9.15 -5.30 -10.83
N ASN A 366 -9.80 -6.12 -9.99
CA ASN A 366 -9.19 -6.71 -8.81
C ASN A 366 -8.10 -7.75 -9.18
N ARG A 367 -8.33 -8.56 -10.21
CA ARG A 367 -7.31 -9.46 -10.78
C ARG A 367 -6.08 -8.68 -11.27
N VAL A 368 -6.29 -7.62 -12.04
CA VAL A 368 -5.19 -6.78 -12.56
C VAL A 368 -4.40 -6.16 -11.40
N LEU A 369 -5.09 -5.63 -10.38
CA LEU A 369 -4.45 -5.13 -9.16
C LEU A 369 -3.54 -6.19 -8.53
N HIS A 370 -4.03 -7.44 -8.40
CA HIS A 370 -3.28 -8.55 -7.81
C HIS A 370 -2.05 -8.95 -8.63
N LEU A 371 -2.11 -8.88 -9.95
CA LEU A 371 -0.98 -9.17 -10.83
C LEU A 371 0.14 -8.13 -10.66
N GLU A 372 -0.23 -6.89 -10.39
CA GLU A 372 0.69 -5.75 -10.26
C GLU A 372 1.10 -5.50 -8.78
N THR A 373 1.01 -6.52 -7.91
CA THR A 373 1.44 -6.44 -6.50
C THR A 373 2.94 -6.67 -6.29
N ASN A 374 3.67 -7.02 -7.34
CA ASN A 374 5.05 -7.43 -7.22
C ASN A 374 6.03 -6.29 -7.46
N PRO A 375 6.85 -5.89 -6.45
CA PRO A 375 7.77 -4.77 -6.59
C PRO A 375 8.77 -4.89 -7.75
N GLY A 376 9.20 -6.11 -8.11
CA GLY A 376 10.23 -6.30 -9.14
C GLY A 376 9.74 -6.02 -10.56
N ASN A 377 8.44 -6.14 -10.81
CA ASN A 377 7.92 -6.17 -12.18
C ASN A 377 6.61 -5.39 -12.38
N ALA A 378 6.04 -4.83 -11.30
CA ALA A 378 4.80 -4.08 -11.32
C ALA A 378 4.92 -2.75 -12.08
N ARG A 379 3.84 -2.43 -12.80
CA ARG A 379 3.60 -1.15 -13.46
C ARG A 379 2.84 -0.20 -12.55
N CYS A 380 2.78 1.08 -12.94
CA CYS A 380 1.82 1.98 -12.33
C CYS A 380 0.39 1.56 -12.68
N LEU A 381 -0.56 1.85 -11.81
CA LEU A 381 -1.99 1.70 -12.10
C LEU A 381 -2.65 3.08 -12.10
N VAL A 382 -3.69 3.23 -12.92
CA VAL A 382 -4.56 4.41 -12.89
C VAL A 382 -6.02 3.99 -12.93
N GLN A 383 -6.85 4.61 -12.10
CA GLN A 383 -8.29 4.42 -12.11
C GLN A 383 -9.01 5.77 -12.12
N ALA A 384 -9.93 5.95 -13.08
CA ALA A 384 -10.77 7.12 -13.15
C ALA A 384 -11.89 7.06 -12.09
N HIS A 385 -12.13 8.18 -11.42
CA HIS A 385 -13.24 8.40 -10.50
C HIS A 385 -13.99 9.68 -10.88
N GLY A 386 -15.28 9.56 -11.17
CA GLY A 386 -16.14 10.65 -11.61
C GLY A 386 -16.23 10.76 -13.13
N GLU A 387 -17.17 11.59 -13.59
CA GLU A 387 -17.46 11.82 -15.01
C GLU A 387 -17.22 13.29 -15.40
N GLY A 388 -16.99 13.52 -16.70
CA GLY A 388 -16.83 14.85 -17.28
C GLY A 388 -15.68 15.66 -16.68
N THR A 389 -15.91 16.95 -16.43
CA THR A 389 -14.87 17.89 -15.93
C THR A 389 -14.46 17.64 -14.47
N THR A 390 -15.28 16.88 -13.74
CA THR A 390 -15.01 16.51 -12.34
C THR A 390 -14.23 15.21 -12.22
N ALA A 391 -14.01 14.48 -13.32
CA ALA A 391 -13.23 13.27 -13.33
C ALA A 391 -11.81 13.50 -12.77
N ARG A 392 -11.35 12.52 -12.00
CA ARG A 392 -10.05 12.49 -11.36
C ARG A 392 -9.45 11.12 -11.54
N ASP A 393 -8.18 11.08 -11.93
CA ASP A 393 -7.42 9.84 -12.00
C ASP A 393 -6.72 9.63 -10.66
N VAL A 394 -6.98 8.47 -10.04
CA VAL A 394 -6.16 7.98 -8.92
C VAL A 394 -4.99 7.21 -9.52
N TRP A 395 -3.81 7.78 -9.38
CA TRP A 395 -2.56 7.18 -9.82
C TRP A 395 -1.94 6.40 -8.68
N ILE A 396 -1.43 5.21 -8.96
CA ILE A 396 -0.78 4.32 -8.01
C ILE A 396 0.58 3.96 -8.57
N THR A 397 1.64 4.39 -7.87
CA THR A 397 3.01 4.02 -8.22
C THR A 397 3.26 2.55 -7.88
N PRO A 398 4.32 1.91 -8.42
CA PRO A 398 4.58 0.50 -8.16
C PRO A 398 4.84 0.24 -6.66
N PRO A 399 4.61 -0.99 -6.17
CA PRO A 399 4.75 -1.33 -4.74
C PRO A 399 6.14 -1.00 -4.18
N PRO A 400 6.23 -0.71 -2.87
CA PRO A 400 7.50 -0.40 -2.24
C PRO A 400 8.45 -1.59 -2.37
N ILE A 401 9.74 -1.30 -2.53
CA ILE A 401 10.76 -2.35 -2.55
C ILE A 401 10.94 -2.85 -1.10
N PRO A 402 10.81 -4.16 -0.84
CA PRO A 402 10.94 -4.73 0.50
C PRO A 402 12.28 -4.35 1.15
N LEU A 403 12.28 -4.29 2.47
CA LEU A 403 13.48 -4.05 3.26
C LEU A 403 14.43 -5.24 3.19
N THR A 404 15.72 -4.96 3.19
CA THR A 404 16.74 -6.00 3.44
C THR A 404 16.72 -6.43 4.90
N THR A 405 17.33 -7.56 5.24
CA THR A 405 17.50 -8.01 6.64
C THR A 405 18.13 -6.92 7.51
N ALA A 406 19.19 -6.26 7.03
CA ALA A 406 19.86 -5.20 7.78
C ALA A 406 18.96 -3.97 8.00
N GLU A 407 18.10 -3.63 7.03
CA GLU A 407 17.14 -2.54 7.18
C GLU A 407 15.98 -2.93 8.11
N MET A 408 15.54 -4.19 8.10
CA MET A 408 14.55 -4.66 9.06
C MET A 408 15.12 -4.64 10.47
N ASP A 409 16.31 -5.18 10.69
CA ASP A 409 16.98 -5.18 11.99
C ASP A 409 17.09 -3.75 12.52
N LEU A 410 17.48 -2.79 11.66
CA LEU A 410 17.49 -1.36 12.02
C LEU A 410 16.12 -0.88 12.54
N VAL A 411 15.02 -1.22 11.86
CA VAL A 411 13.67 -0.77 12.22
C VAL A 411 13.20 -1.39 13.55
N PHE A 412 13.52 -2.66 13.78
CA PHE A 412 13.14 -3.37 15.01
C PHE A 412 14.06 -3.03 16.20
N ASP A 413 15.31 -2.66 15.95
CA ASP A 413 16.27 -2.23 16.97
C ASP A 413 16.13 -0.74 17.35
N LEU A 414 15.13 -0.03 16.80
CA LEU A 414 14.81 1.34 17.22
C LEU A 414 14.42 1.38 18.72
N PRO A 415 14.63 2.52 19.41
CA PRO A 415 14.46 2.62 20.86
C PRO A 415 12.99 2.69 21.29
N TYR A 416 12.28 1.56 21.19
CA TYR A 416 10.90 1.41 21.65
C TYR A 416 10.85 1.29 23.19
N ALA A 417 9.88 1.96 23.81
CA ALA A 417 9.61 1.82 25.24
C ALA A 417 8.92 0.49 25.59
N ARG A 418 8.39 -0.23 24.60
CA ARG A 418 7.62 -1.49 24.70
C ARG A 418 6.48 -1.44 25.72
N SER A 419 5.91 -0.26 25.90
CA SER A 419 4.85 0.01 26.87
C SER A 419 3.83 1.02 26.33
N PRO A 420 2.60 1.04 26.87
CA PRO A 420 1.64 2.10 26.62
C PRO A 420 2.19 3.45 27.10
N HIS A 421 1.72 4.52 26.48
CA HIS A 421 2.10 5.86 26.91
C HIS A 421 1.72 6.10 28.40
N PRO A 422 2.60 6.73 29.21
CA PRO A 422 2.38 6.91 30.65
C PRO A 422 1.09 7.67 31.02
N ARG A 423 0.55 8.46 30.09
CA ARG A 423 -0.75 9.14 30.24
C ARG A 423 -1.92 8.18 30.51
N TYR A 424 -1.80 6.92 30.08
CA TYR A 424 -2.80 5.89 30.32
C TYR A 424 -2.55 5.08 31.59
N ALA A 425 -1.56 5.43 32.42
CA ALA A 425 -1.30 4.69 33.63
C ALA A 425 -2.47 4.84 34.62
N ASP A 426 -2.78 3.76 35.33
CA ASP A 426 -3.74 3.77 36.43
C ASP A 426 -3.19 4.56 37.65
N GLU A 427 -3.99 4.63 38.73
CA GLU A 427 -3.62 5.33 39.96
C GLU A 427 -2.31 4.83 40.59
N ASN A 428 -1.90 3.59 40.27
CA ASN A 428 -0.68 2.95 40.75
C ASN A 428 0.49 3.08 39.75
N GLY A 429 0.30 3.79 38.63
CA GLY A 429 1.31 3.90 37.58
C GLY A 429 1.43 2.63 36.72
N SER A 430 0.44 1.73 36.75
CA SER A 430 0.42 0.48 35.99
C SER A 430 -0.52 0.55 34.79
N HIS A 431 -0.37 -0.41 33.87
CA HIS A 431 -1.25 -0.60 32.71
C HIS A 431 -1.96 -1.96 32.76
N ASP A 432 -1.95 -2.65 33.91
CA ASP A 432 -2.43 -4.03 34.02
C ASP A 432 -3.88 -4.13 34.53
N HIS A 433 -4.47 -3.05 35.04
CA HIS A 433 -5.81 -3.04 35.65
C HIS A 433 -6.84 -2.24 34.84
N ALA A 434 -7.38 -1.16 35.41
CA ALA A 434 -8.49 -0.40 34.84
C ALA A 434 -8.16 0.25 33.49
N THR A 435 -6.88 0.48 33.19
CA THR A 435 -6.42 1.12 31.95
C THR A 435 -5.77 0.13 30.98
N LYS A 436 -5.95 -1.17 31.22
CA LYS A 436 -5.41 -2.24 30.39
C LYS A 436 -5.82 -2.11 28.94
N ILE A 437 -4.85 -2.29 28.04
CA ILE A 437 -5.05 -2.32 26.58
C ILE A 437 -4.90 -3.78 26.14
N PRO A 438 -6.00 -4.50 25.83
CA PRO A 438 -5.94 -5.93 25.50
C PRO A 438 -4.96 -6.28 24.37
N ALA A 439 -4.90 -5.45 23.33
CA ALA A 439 -3.98 -5.66 22.22
C ALA A 439 -2.51 -5.62 22.65
N TRP A 440 -2.14 -4.72 23.58
CA TRP A 440 -0.78 -4.65 24.11
C TRP A 440 -0.46 -5.85 25.00
N GLU A 441 -1.39 -6.30 25.84
CA GLU A 441 -1.18 -7.48 26.70
C GLU A 441 -0.81 -8.71 25.87
N MET A 442 -1.55 -8.97 24.78
CA MET A 442 -1.29 -10.12 23.90
C MET A 442 0.13 -10.11 23.31
N ILE A 443 0.64 -8.92 22.95
CA ILE A 443 1.94 -8.79 22.26
C ILE A 443 3.10 -8.43 23.20
N ARG A 444 2.84 -8.19 24.49
CA ARG A 444 3.83 -7.66 25.46
C ARG A 444 5.14 -8.45 25.45
N PHE A 445 5.03 -9.77 25.34
CA PHE A 445 6.14 -10.72 25.28
C PHE A 445 6.24 -11.44 23.92
N SER A 446 5.72 -10.82 22.85
CA SER A 446 5.84 -11.33 21.47
C SER A 446 7.03 -10.66 20.77
N VAL A 447 7.65 -11.42 19.86
CA VAL A 447 8.76 -10.96 19.01
C VAL A 447 8.42 -11.20 17.57
N ASN A 448 8.46 -10.16 16.74
CA ASN A 448 8.16 -10.29 15.32
C ASN A 448 9.40 -10.76 14.55
N ILE A 449 9.38 -11.93 13.91
CA ILE A 449 10.58 -12.51 13.28
C ILE A 449 10.67 -12.28 11.78
N MET A 450 9.54 -11.95 11.13
CA MET A 450 9.47 -11.75 9.68
C MET A 450 8.27 -10.88 9.27
N ARG A 451 8.27 -10.43 8.02
CA ARG A 451 7.13 -9.79 7.35
C ARG A 451 6.91 -10.36 5.96
N GLY A 452 5.69 -10.18 5.44
CA GLY A 452 5.26 -10.67 4.14
C GLY A 452 4.68 -12.09 4.20
N CYS A 453 3.87 -12.44 3.20
CA CYS A 453 3.22 -13.74 3.12
C CYS A 453 3.08 -14.19 1.65
N PHE A 454 3.73 -15.30 1.29
CA PHE A 454 3.64 -15.87 -0.06
C PHE A 454 2.30 -16.57 -0.32
N GLY A 455 1.54 -16.90 0.74
CA GLY A 455 0.36 -17.74 0.68
C GLY A 455 -0.81 -17.14 -0.12
N GLY A 456 -0.92 -15.81 -0.19
CA GLY A 456 -1.92 -15.13 -1.04
C GLY A 456 -3.36 -15.54 -0.76
N CYS A 457 -3.68 -15.91 0.49
CA CYS A 457 -5.01 -16.36 0.86
C CYS A 457 -6.03 -15.24 0.65
N THR A 458 -7.19 -15.57 0.06
CA THR A 458 -8.24 -14.60 -0.29
C THR A 458 -8.87 -13.91 0.92
N PHE A 459 -8.71 -14.46 2.12
CA PHE A 459 -9.22 -13.89 3.37
C PHE A 459 -8.17 -13.06 4.14
N CYS A 460 -6.91 -13.08 3.72
CA CYS A 460 -5.79 -12.50 4.47
C CYS A 460 -5.29 -11.22 3.79
N SER A 461 -5.25 -10.13 4.53
CA SER A 461 -4.76 -8.83 4.04
C SER A 461 -3.24 -8.70 4.04
N ILE A 462 -2.50 -9.65 4.64
CA ILE A 462 -1.03 -9.57 4.77
C ILE A 462 -0.38 -9.46 3.39
N THR A 463 -0.81 -10.28 2.43
CA THR A 463 -0.23 -10.25 1.08
C THR A 463 -0.48 -8.92 0.36
N GLU A 464 -1.65 -8.30 0.54
CA GLU A 464 -1.94 -7.00 -0.08
C GLU A 464 -1.27 -5.82 0.64
N HIS A 465 -1.01 -5.96 1.94
CA HIS A 465 -0.39 -4.93 2.75
C HIS A 465 1.14 -5.08 2.78
N GLU A 466 1.66 -6.16 3.34
CA GLU A 466 3.11 -6.37 3.50
C GLU A 466 3.79 -6.92 2.23
N GLY A 467 3.01 -7.49 1.31
CA GLY A 467 3.50 -8.08 0.07
C GLY A 467 3.74 -9.60 0.14
N ARG A 468 4.11 -10.17 -1.01
CA ARG A 468 4.37 -11.62 -1.16
C ARG A 468 5.79 -12.04 -0.78
N ILE A 469 6.72 -11.09 -0.77
CA ILE A 469 8.14 -11.35 -0.55
C ILE A 469 8.38 -11.42 0.95
N ILE A 470 8.91 -12.56 1.41
CA ILE A 470 9.28 -12.75 2.81
C ILE A 470 10.53 -11.93 3.11
N GLN A 471 10.46 -11.15 4.18
CA GLN A 471 11.57 -10.41 4.77
C GLN A 471 11.83 -11.05 6.14
N SER A 472 13.04 -11.58 6.35
CA SER A 472 13.43 -12.22 7.60
C SER A 472 14.40 -11.33 8.37
N ARG A 473 14.22 -11.23 9.68
CA ARG A 473 15.20 -10.57 10.57
C ARG A 473 16.44 -11.45 10.75
N SER A 474 17.54 -10.84 11.17
CA SER A 474 18.69 -11.64 11.61
C SER A 474 18.38 -12.34 12.93
N GLU A 475 19.06 -13.45 13.16
CA GLU A 475 18.95 -14.18 14.42
C GLU A 475 19.47 -13.32 15.57
N GLU A 476 20.54 -12.56 15.31
CA GLU A 476 21.16 -11.65 16.26
C GLU A 476 20.21 -10.52 16.67
N SER A 477 19.43 -9.93 15.74
CA SER A 477 18.43 -8.91 16.10
C SER A 477 17.29 -9.50 16.93
N ILE A 478 16.83 -10.71 16.58
CA ILE A 478 15.80 -11.41 17.35
C ILE A 478 16.27 -11.69 18.79
N ILE A 479 17.50 -12.20 18.96
CA ILE A 479 18.08 -12.47 20.27
C ILE A 479 18.21 -11.17 21.09
N ARG A 480 18.70 -10.08 20.48
CA ARG A 480 18.78 -8.77 21.17
C ARG A 480 17.42 -8.29 21.66
N GLU A 481 16.36 -8.45 20.86
CA GLU A 481 15.01 -8.07 21.29
C GLU A 481 14.50 -8.95 22.45
N VAL A 482 14.78 -10.26 22.43
CA VAL A 482 14.44 -11.17 23.53
C VAL A 482 15.17 -10.78 24.82
N GLU A 483 16.45 -10.40 24.72
CA GLU A 483 17.24 -9.89 25.86
C GLU A 483 16.66 -8.57 26.38
N ASP A 484 16.27 -7.67 25.48
CA ASP A 484 15.60 -6.42 25.85
C ASP A 484 14.25 -6.65 26.55
N ILE A 485 13.47 -7.65 26.11
CA ILE A 485 12.24 -8.06 26.79
C ILE A 485 12.55 -8.56 28.20
N ARG A 486 13.54 -9.44 28.34
CA ARG A 486 13.98 -9.99 29.63
C ARG A 486 14.38 -8.89 30.61
N ASP A 487 15.09 -7.88 30.13
CA ASP A 487 15.72 -6.87 30.99
C ASP A 487 14.81 -5.68 31.29
N LYS A 488 13.94 -5.28 30.34
CA LYS A 488 13.17 -4.02 30.43
C LYS A 488 11.68 -4.22 30.66
N VAL A 489 11.09 -5.33 30.21
CA VAL A 489 9.62 -5.48 30.22
C VAL A 489 9.17 -6.12 31.53
N LYS A 490 8.45 -5.33 32.33
CA LYS A 490 7.90 -5.78 33.62
C LYS A 490 7.03 -7.03 33.44
N GLY A 491 7.11 -7.97 34.38
CA GLY A 491 6.26 -9.16 34.40
C GLY A 491 6.67 -10.28 33.44
N PHE A 492 7.84 -10.19 32.80
CA PHE A 492 8.35 -11.27 31.96
C PHE A 492 8.65 -12.53 32.79
N THR A 493 8.08 -13.66 32.39
CA THR A 493 8.18 -14.94 33.11
C THR A 493 9.26 -15.87 32.55
N GLY A 494 9.99 -15.45 31.52
CA GLY A 494 10.93 -16.29 30.77
C GLY A 494 10.33 -16.96 29.53
N VAL A 495 9.04 -16.74 29.24
CA VAL A 495 8.33 -17.32 28.09
C VAL A 495 7.98 -16.22 27.09
N ILE A 496 8.45 -16.38 25.84
CA ILE A 496 7.97 -15.59 24.69
C ILE A 496 6.60 -16.12 24.30
N SER A 497 5.60 -15.24 24.31
CA SER A 497 4.19 -15.64 24.12
C SER A 497 3.87 -16.01 22.68
N ASP A 498 4.54 -15.36 21.72
CA ASP A 498 4.26 -15.50 20.30
C ASP A 498 5.48 -15.09 19.45
N LEU A 499 5.59 -15.69 18.26
CA LEU A 499 6.54 -15.30 17.22
C LEU A 499 5.76 -14.66 16.08
N GLY A 500 5.82 -13.33 16.01
CA GLY A 500 5.06 -12.53 15.06
C GLY A 500 5.38 -12.88 13.59
N GLY A 501 4.33 -12.89 12.79
CA GLY A 501 4.33 -13.19 11.37
C GLY A 501 3.07 -13.94 10.93
N PRO A 502 3.00 -14.40 9.67
CA PRO A 502 1.94 -15.31 9.22
C PRO A 502 1.82 -16.58 10.06
N THR A 503 0.63 -17.19 10.09
CA THR A 503 0.36 -18.45 10.82
C THR A 503 1.30 -19.59 10.43
N ALA A 504 1.69 -19.66 9.15
CA ALA A 504 2.72 -20.59 8.73
C ALA A 504 4.09 -19.97 8.98
N ASN A 505 5.01 -20.73 9.56
CA ASN A 505 6.39 -20.29 9.73
C ASN A 505 7.09 -20.22 8.36
N MET A 506 7.38 -19.00 7.90
CA MET A 506 8.09 -18.71 6.65
C MET A 506 9.48 -18.10 6.91
N TYR A 507 9.96 -18.11 8.16
CA TYR A 507 11.24 -17.51 8.52
C TYR A 507 12.39 -18.16 7.75
N ARG A 508 13.21 -17.33 7.08
CA ARG A 508 14.30 -17.75 6.19
C ARG A 508 13.89 -18.71 5.07
N LEU A 509 12.62 -18.69 4.67
CA LEU A 509 12.15 -19.48 3.55
C LEU A 509 12.69 -18.88 2.25
N GLY A 510 13.51 -19.66 1.54
CA GLY A 510 14.15 -19.26 0.29
C GLY A 510 13.84 -20.23 -0.85
N CYS A 511 14.04 -19.77 -2.09
CA CYS A 511 13.94 -20.63 -3.26
C CYS A 511 15.20 -21.52 -3.37
N ARG A 512 15.03 -22.80 -3.74
CA ARG A 512 16.16 -23.73 -3.98
C ARG A 512 16.89 -23.44 -5.29
N SER A 513 16.23 -22.79 -6.23
CA SER A 513 16.79 -22.26 -7.47
C SER A 513 16.26 -20.83 -7.62
N PRO A 514 17.14 -19.82 -7.76
CA PRO A 514 16.72 -18.44 -8.01
C PRO A 514 16.00 -18.28 -9.35
#